data_AF-A0A7X6AQX0-F1
#
_entry.id   AF-A0A7X6AQX0-F1
#
_cell.length_a   1.000
_cell.length_b   1.000
_cell.length_c   1.000
_cell.angle_alpha   90.00
_cell.angle_beta   90.00
_cell.angle_gamma   90.00
#
_symmetry.space_group_name_H-M   'P 1'
#
loop_
_entity.id
_entity.type
_entity.pdbx_description
1 polymer ?
#
loop_
_entity_poly.entity_id
_entity_poly.type
_entity_poly.pdbx_seq_one_letter_code
_entity_poly.pdbx_strand_id
1 'polypeptide(L)'
;MNAADFETRFAAAVAVIDERRAAEAAAHEAARSFWRTHHHPDQYDRCTVIAGRRVCRRCVALYPLAFLFAGLTLVGWSLWPERLDLWFIWLACLPATVDFVAEQLELWRYSARRQVITTLLLAPALGRGIGHELRDSWSWEMWGPVLCFCTIWFLAALEGHRRRAG
;
A
#
# COMPACT_ATOMS: atom_id res chain seq x y z
N MET A 1 22.85 46.33 -23.03
CA MET A 1 23.00 45.02 -22.36
C MET A 1 24.40 44.54 -22.66
N ASN A 2 25.25 44.31 -21.65
CA ASN A 2 26.63 43.83 -21.89
C ASN A 2 26.64 42.29 -21.99
N ALA A 3 27.72 41.71 -22.51
CA ALA A 3 27.85 40.26 -22.69
C ALA A 3 27.67 39.46 -21.38
N ALA A 4 28.14 40.00 -20.24
CA ALA A 4 28.03 39.34 -18.95
C ALA A 4 26.58 39.28 -18.41
N ASP A 5 25.77 40.32 -18.64
CA ASP A 5 24.33 40.32 -18.29
C ASP A 5 23.55 39.32 -19.15
N PHE A 6 23.88 39.22 -20.44
CA PHE A 6 23.30 38.21 -21.32
C PHE A 6 23.63 36.78 -20.87
N GLU A 7 24.90 36.50 -20.58
CA GLU A 7 25.36 35.18 -20.14
C GLU A 7 24.72 34.77 -18.80
N THR A 8 24.59 35.71 -17.87
CA THR A 8 23.91 35.47 -16.58
C THR A 8 22.43 35.12 -16.77
N ARG A 9 21.71 35.88 -17.62
CA ARG A 9 20.29 35.61 -17.91
C ARG A 9 20.10 34.30 -18.65
N PHE A 10 21.01 33.98 -19.57
CA PHE A 10 20.98 32.72 -20.31
C PHE A 10 21.20 31.53 -19.36
N ALA A 11 22.21 31.59 -18.50
CA ALA A 11 22.48 30.55 -17.50
C ALA A 11 21.28 30.34 -16.55
N ALA A 12 20.67 31.44 -16.09
CA ALA A 12 19.46 31.37 -15.27
C ALA A 12 18.28 30.71 -16.01
N ALA A 13 18.08 31.04 -17.29
CA ALA A 13 17.03 30.42 -18.10
C ALA A 13 17.27 28.91 -18.32
N VAL A 14 18.52 28.51 -18.57
CA VAL A 14 18.89 27.09 -18.70
C VAL A 14 18.65 26.35 -17.39
N ALA A 15 19.05 26.91 -16.25
CA ALA A 15 18.81 26.30 -14.93
C ALA A 15 17.31 26.04 -14.67
N VAL A 16 16.44 27.00 -15.00
CA VAL A 16 14.98 26.83 -14.87
C VAL A 16 14.45 25.72 -15.78
N ILE A 17 14.99 25.57 -17.00
CA ILE A 17 14.60 24.49 -17.93
C ILE A 17 15.04 23.14 -17.38
N ASP A 18 16.27 23.05 -16.86
CA ASP A 18 16.81 21.80 -16.31
C ASP A 18 16.07 21.37 -15.04
N GLU A 19 15.71 22.31 -14.17
CA GLU A 19 14.84 22.06 -13.00
C GLU A 19 13.47 21.51 -13.42
N ARG A 20 12.84 22.12 -14.44
CA ARG A 20 11.55 21.64 -14.98
C ARG A 20 11.67 20.23 -15.57
N ARG A 21 12.70 19.98 -16.37
CA ARG A 21 12.96 18.65 -16.95
C ARG A 21 13.21 17.60 -15.87
N ALA A 22 13.97 17.95 -14.83
CA ALA A 22 14.19 17.06 -13.69
C ALA A 22 12.88 16.76 -12.94
N ALA A 23 12.03 17.76 -12.72
CA ALA A 23 10.73 17.60 -12.09
C ALA A 23 9.78 16.72 -12.94
N GLU A 24 9.73 16.92 -14.26
CA GLU A 24 8.93 16.11 -15.19
C GLU A 24 9.41 14.66 -15.25
N ALA A 25 10.73 14.44 -15.25
CA ALA A 25 11.31 13.11 -15.20
C ALA A 25 10.98 12.39 -13.87
N ALA A 26 11.07 13.09 -12.74
CA ALA A 26 10.71 12.56 -11.43
C ALA A 26 9.21 12.24 -11.36
N ALA A 27 8.34 13.09 -11.91
CA ALA A 27 6.90 12.85 -11.98
C ALA A 27 6.56 11.62 -12.84
N HIS A 28 7.23 11.45 -13.99
CA HIS A 28 7.09 10.25 -14.83
C HIS A 28 7.57 8.98 -14.13
N GLU A 29 8.66 9.04 -13.36
CA GLU A 29 9.11 7.90 -12.56
C GLU A 29 8.12 7.57 -11.43
N ALA A 30 7.61 8.59 -10.75
CA ALA A 30 6.58 8.44 -9.72
C ALA A 30 5.32 7.76 -10.30
N ALA A 31 4.81 8.23 -11.44
CA ALA A 31 3.67 7.63 -12.11
C ALA A 31 3.93 6.17 -12.52
N ARG A 32 5.10 5.87 -13.09
CA ARG A 32 5.47 4.50 -13.48
C ARG A 32 5.65 3.55 -12.29
N SER A 33 6.12 4.07 -11.15
CA SER A 33 6.35 3.27 -9.94
C SER A 33 5.10 3.13 -9.08
N PHE A 34 4.12 4.04 -9.22
CA PHE A 34 2.88 4.05 -8.43
C PHE A 34 2.13 2.72 -8.45
N TRP A 35 2.11 2.01 -9.59
CA TRP A 35 1.47 0.70 -9.68
C TRP A 35 2.11 -0.37 -8.77
N ARG A 36 3.38 -0.22 -8.40
CA ARG A 36 4.12 -1.17 -7.55
C ARG A 36 4.21 -0.71 -6.10
N THR A 37 4.28 0.60 -5.90
CA THR A 37 4.47 1.21 -4.59
C THR A 37 3.15 1.54 -3.93
N HIS A 38 2.10 1.87 -4.71
CA HIS A 38 0.85 2.48 -4.23
C HIS A 38 1.10 3.67 -3.28
N HIS A 39 2.23 4.34 -3.47
CA HIS A 39 2.74 5.39 -2.60
C HIS A 39 3.30 6.51 -3.46
N HIS A 40 3.01 7.74 -3.06
CA HIS A 40 3.65 8.92 -3.60
C HIS A 40 5.13 9.00 -3.19
N PRO A 41 5.97 9.78 -3.89
CA PRO A 41 7.41 9.85 -3.62
C PRO A 41 7.79 10.24 -2.19
N ASP A 42 6.97 11.06 -1.54
CA ASP A 42 7.09 11.47 -0.12
C ASP A 42 6.89 10.32 0.87
N GLN A 43 6.44 9.15 0.40
CA GLN A 43 6.06 7.99 1.22
C GLN A 43 6.89 6.73 0.88
N TYR A 44 8.04 6.91 0.23
CA TYR A 44 8.90 5.78 -0.16
C TYR A 44 9.61 5.10 1.02
N ASP A 45 9.58 5.67 2.22
CA ASP A 45 9.95 4.99 3.47
C ASP A 45 9.09 3.74 3.75
N ARG A 46 7.87 3.70 3.21
CA ARG A 46 6.96 2.55 3.23
C ARG A 46 7.29 1.47 2.19
N CYS A 47 8.23 1.75 1.29
CA CYS A 47 8.65 0.84 0.23
C CYS A 47 9.96 0.11 0.57
N THR A 48 10.18 -1.03 -0.10
CA THR A 48 11.47 -1.71 -0.17
C THR A 48 11.95 -1.77 -1.63
N VAL A 49 13.22 -2.09 -1.88
CA VAL A 49 13.78 -2.20 -3.22
C VAL A 49 14.07 -3.67 -3.53
N ILE A 50 13.49 -4.19 -4.61
CA ILE A 50 13.69 -5.56 -5.11
C ILE A 50 14.14 -5.46 -6.57
N ALA A 51 15.31 -6.01 -6.89
CA ALA A 51 15.90 -5.95 -8.24
C ALA A 51 15.90 -4.53 -8.84
N GLY A 52 16.31 -3.54 -8.04
CA GLY A 52 16.35 -2.12 -8.43
C GLY A 52 15.00 -1.43 -8.55
N ARG A 53 13.89 -2.09 -8.18
CA ARG A 53 12.53 -1.57 -8.30
C ARG A 53 11.92 -1.34 -6.92
N ARG A 54 11.32 -0.17 -6.68
CA ARG A 54 10.55 0.10 -5.45
C ARG A 54 9.24 -0.69 -5.47
N VAL A 55 8.96 -1.37 -4.37
CA VAL A 55 7.74 -2.15 -4.16
C VAL A 55 7.22 -1.88 -2.75
N CYS A 56 5.90 -1.83 -2.58
CA CYS A 56 5.29 -1.67 -1.27
C CYS A 56 5.72 -2.81 -0.31
N ARG A 57 6.22 -2.45 0.87
CA ARG A 57 6.67 -3.43 1.88
C ARG A 57 5.52 -4.31 2.36
N ARG A 58 4.34 -3.72 2.56
CA ARG A 58 3.11 -4.45 2.94
C ARG A 58 2.73 -5.47 1.86
N CYS A 59 2.72 -5.08 0.58
CA CYS A 59 2.35 -5.99 -0.51
C CYS A 59 3.32 -7.16 -0.65
N VAL A 60 4.63 -6.91 -0.51
CA VAL A 60 5.66 -7.96 -0.56
C VAL A 60 5.51 -8.98 0.55
N ALA A 61 5.05 -8.57 1.74
CA ALA A 61 4.76 -9.51 2.83
C ALA A 61 3.38 -10.17 2.67
N LEU A 62 2.36 -9.39 2.32
CA LEU A 62 0.96 -9.81 2.31
C LEU A 62 0.67 -10.86 1.25
N TYR A 63 1.02 -10.60 -0.01
CA TYR A 63 0.57 -11.45 -1.12
C TYR A 63 1.20 -12.84 -1.10
N PRO A 64 2.53 -13.01 -0.94
CA PRO A 64 3.11 -14.35 -0.88
C PRO A 64 2.52 -15.20 0.24
N LEU A 65 2.30 -14.60 1.43
CA LEU A 65 1.69 -15.29 2.56
C LEU A 65 0.21 -15.59 2.32
N ALA A 66 -0.56 -14.64 1.79
CA ALA A 66 -1.97 -14.86 1.48
C ALA A 66 -2.14 -16.00 0.46
N PHE A 67 -1.34 -16.03 -0.61
CA PHE A 67 -1.39 -17.13 -1.58
C PHE A 67 -0.94 -18.47 -1.00
N LEU A 68 0.04 -18.48 -0.09
CA LEU A 68 0.39 -19.68 0.67
C LEU A 68 -0.82 -20.20 1.48
N PHE A 69 -1.48 -19.34 2.26
CA PHE A 69 -2.64 -19.75 3.06
C PHE A 69 -3.88 -20.10 2.21
N ALA A 70 -4.03 -19.49 1.04
CA ALA A 70 -5.04 -19.89 0.06
C ALA A 70 -4.79 -21.31 -0.45
N GLY A 71 -3.54 -21.62 -0.86
CA GLY A 71 -3.17 -22.97 -1.28
C GLY A 71 -3.36 -24.01 -0.16
N LEU A 72 -2.97 -23.68 1.08
CA LEU A 72 -3.21 -24.53 2.24
C LEU A 72 -4.70 -24.78 2.48
N THR A 73 -5.52 -23.73 2.33
CA THR A 73 -6.98 -23.86 2.40
C THR A 73 -7.48 -24.82 1.32
N LEU A 74 -7.06 -24.69 0.07
CA LEU A 74 -7.49 -25.57 -1.02
C LEU A 74 -7.17 -27.05 -0.78
N VAL A 75 -6.07 -27.38 -0.08
CA VAL A 75 -5.73 -28.77 0.28
C VAL A 75 -6.34 -29.24 1.61
N GLY A 76 -7.28 -28.48 2.17
CA GLY A 76 -8.00 -28.84 3.39
C GLY A 76 -7.26 -28.51 4.70
N TRP A 77 -6.12 -27.84 4.64
CA TRP A 77 -5.39 -27.39 5.83
C TRP A 77 -5.88 -26.01 6.29
N SER A 78 -5.90 -25.78 7.60
CA SER A 78 -6.34 -24.51 8.19
C SER A 78 -5.64 -24.23 9.53
N LEU A 79 -5.45 -22.94 9.82
CA LEU A 79 -4.95 -22.49 11.14
C LEU A 79 -6.02 -22.60 12.24
N TRP A 80 -7.29 -22.55 11.86
CA TRP A 80 -8.43 -22.62 12.75
C TRP A 80 -9.58 -23.38 12.08
N PRO A 81 -10.54 -23.93 12.84
CA PRO A 81 -11.68 -24.67 12.27
C PRO A 81 -12.56 -23.79 11.39
N GLU A 82 -13.03 -24.34 10.26
CA GLU A 82 -13.83 -23.64 9.24
C GLU A 82 -15.08 -22.94 9.80
N ARG A 83 -15.76 -23.53 10.80
CA ARG A 83 -16.91 -22.90 11.49
C ARG A 83 -16.59 -21.54 12.14
N LEU A 84 -15.31 -21.21 12.32
CA LEU A 84 -14.84 -19.96 12.92
C LEU A 84 -14.27 -18.99 11.87
N ASP A 85 -14.37 -19.30 10.57
CA ASP A 85 -13.76 -18.52 9.50
C ASP A 85 -14.19 -17.05 9.54
N LEU A 86 -15.50 -16.77 9.59
CA LEU A 86 -15.98 -15.40 9.68
C LEU A 86 -15.39 -14.65 10.89
N TRP A 87 -15.36 -15.29 12.07
CA TRP A 87 -14.82 -14.63 13.27
C TRP A 87 -13.33 -14.32 13.13
N PHE A 88 -12.51 -15.29 12.75
CA PHE A 88 -11.06 -15.09 12.66
C PHE A 88 -10.67 -14.17 11.51
N ILE A 89 -11.35 -14.26 10.36
CA ILE A 89 -11.08 -13.37 9.23
C ILE A 89 -11.37 -11.92 9.63
N TRP A 90 -12.53 -11.64 10.21
CA TRP A 90 -12.88 -10.29 10.64
C TRP A 90 -11.94 -9.76 11.73
N LEU A 91 -11.65 -10.57 12.75
CA LEU A 91 -10.76 -10.17 13.85
C LEU A 91 -9.32 -9.91 13.36
N ALA A 92 -8.81 -10.73 12.44
CA ALA A 92 -7.47 -10.56 11.87
C ALA A 92 -7.33 -9.29 10.99
N CYS A 93 -8.44 -8.80 10.42
CA CYS A 93 -8.47 -7.53 9.69
C CYS A 93 -8.39 -6.29 10.59
N LEU A 94 -8.80 -6.41 11.86
CA LEU A 94 -8.87 -5.25 12.77
C LEU A 94 -7.50 -4.61 13.04
N PRO A 95 -6.43 -5.34 13.39
CA PRO A 95 -5.12 -4.73 13.65
C PRO A 95 -4.58 -3.93 12.46
N ALA A 96 -4.69 -4.48 11.24
CA ALA A 96 -4.25 -3.78 10.03
C ALA A 96 -5.11 -2.55 9.72
N THR A 97 -6.41 -2.63 10.01
CA THR A 97 -7.33 -1.49 9.86
C THR A 97 -7.00 -0.38 10.83
N VAL A 98 -6.84 -0.68 12.11
CA VAL A 98 -6.48 0.30 13.14
C VAL A 98 -5.14 0.94 12.81
N ASP A 99 -4.12 0.14 12.50
CA ASP A 99 -2.79 0.59 12.05
C ASP A 99 -2.87 1.59 10.90
N PHE A 100 -3.57 1.21 9.84
CA PHE A 100 -3.71 2.04 8.64
C PHE A 100 -4.50 3.32 8.90
N VAL A 101 -5.67 3.22 9.55
CA VAL A 101 -6.55 4.37 9.80
C VAL A 101 -5.85 5.40 10.68
N ALA A 102 -5.26 4.98 11.79
CA ALA A 102 -4.57 5.90 12.69
C ALA A 102 -3.31 6.51 12.05
N GLU A 103 -2.66 5.84 11.10
CA GLU A 103 -1.58 6.44 10.32
C GLU A 103 -2.11 7.47 9.32
N GLN A 104 -3.21 7.20 8.61
CA GLN A 104 -3.80 8.16 7.67
C GLN A 104 -4.33 9.41 8.37
N LEU A 105 -4.87 9.25 9.57
CA LEU A 105 -5.37 10.35 10.41
C LEU A 105 -4.28 11.05 11.23
N GLU A 106 -3.01 10.65 11.05
CA GLU A 106 -1.83 11.22 11.72
C GLU A 106 -1.86 11.12 13.25
N LEU A 107 -2.60 10.13 13.78
CA LEU A 107 -2.65 9.81 15.22
C LEU A 107 -1.35 9.14 15.70
N TRP A 108 -0.62 8.48 14.80
CA TRP A 108 0.73 8.01 15.04
C TRP A 108 1.60 8.09 13.78
N ARG A 109 2.91 8.06 14.00
CA ARG A 109 3.90 7.99 12.91
C ARG A 109 3.96 6.59 12.30
N TYR A 110 4.38 6.57 11.04
CA TYR A 110 4.70 5.33 10.34
C TYR A 110 5.72 4.48 11.12
N SER A 111 5.51 3.17 11.13
CA SER A 111 6.42 2.19 11.73
C SER A 111 6.48 0.93 10.88
N ALA A 112 7.63 0.66 10.28
CA ALA A 112 7.84 -0.55 9.48
C ALA A 112 7.56 -1.84 10.28
N ARG A 113 7.94 -1.87 11.55
CA ARG A 113 7.70 -3.01 12.44
C ARG A 113 6.21 -3.25 12.65
N ARG A 114 5.45 -2.20 12.96
CA ARG A 114 4.01 -2.30 13.19
C ARG A 114 3.28 -2.72 11.91
N GLN A 115 3.65 -2.12 10.78
CA GLN A 115 3.13 -2.49 9.46
C GLN A 115 3.38 -3.97 9.14
N VAL A 116 4.58 -4.50 9.40
CA VAL A 116 4.87 -5.91 9.15
C VAL A 116 4.05 -6.80 10.08
N ILE A 117 4.00 -6.52 11.39
CA ILE A 117 3.22 -7.32 12.35
C ILE A 117 1.74 -7.39 11.95
N THR A 118 1.13 -6.24 11.65
CA THR A 118 -0.29 -6.19 11.27
C THR A 118 -0.55 -6.86 9.93
N THR A 119 0.42 -6.81 9.00
CA THR A 119 0.35 -7.52 7.73
C THR A 119 0.45 -9.04 7.90
N LEU A 120 1.32 -9.52 8.78
CA LEU A 120 1.45 -10.95 9.10
C LEU A 120 0.18 -11.51 9.73
N LEU A 121 -0.53 -10.72 10.53
CA LEU A 121 -1.82 -11.11 11.10
C LEU A 121 -2.94 -11.13 10.05
N LEU A 122 -2.94 -10.17 9.13
CA LEU A 122 -3.93 -10.08 8.05
C LEU A 122 -3.76 -11.18 7.00
N ALA A 123 -2.52 -11.58 6.69
CA ALA A 123 -2.24 -12.46 5.55
C ALA A 123 -2.95 -13.82 5.61
N PRO A 124 -3.01 -14.54 6.75
CA PRO A 124 -3.77 -15.77 6.84
C PRO A 124 -5.27 -15.58 6.61
N ALA A 125 -5.85 -14.48 7.08
CA ALA A 125 -7.26 -14.17 6.87
C ALA A 125 -7.57 -13.88 5.41
N LEU A 126 -6.75 -13.06 4.75
CA LEU A 126 -6.87 -12.81 3.32
C LEU A 126 -6.70 -14.10 2.51
N GLY A 127 -5.69 -14.91 2.84
CA GLY A 127 -5.46 -16.19 2.17
C GLY A 127 -6.61 -17.16 2.37
N ARG A 128 -7.18 -17.24 3.57
CA ARG A 128 -8.37 -18.05 3.85
C ARG A 128 -9.58 -17.60 3.03
N GLY A 129 -9.83 -16.29 2.94
CA GLY A 129 -10.89 -15.72 2.11
C GLY A 129 -10.70 -16.03 0.62
N ILE A 130 -9.48 -15.84 0.09
CA ILE A 130 -9.14 -16.22 -1.30
C ILE A 130 -9.35 -17.72 -1.53
N GLY A 131 -8.96 -18.56 -0.56
CA GLY A 131 -9.18 -20.00 -0.64
C GLY A 131 -10.66 -20.37 -0.75
N HIS A 132 -11.53 -19.69 0.00
CA HIS A 132 -12.99 -19.84 -0.13
C HIS A 132 -13.49 -19.36 -1.48
N GLU A 133 -13.07 -18.17 -1.93
CA GLU A 133 -13.47 -17.61 -3.22
C GLU A 133 -13.08 -18.49 -4.41
N LEU A 134 -11.93 -19.15 -4.33
CA LEU A 134 -11.46 -20.07 -5.36
C LEU A 134 -12.23 -21.40 -5.37
N ARG A 135 -12.86 -21.79 -4.25
CA ARG A 135 -13.73 -22.97 -4.20
C ARG A 135 -15.17 -22.65 -4.56
N ASP A 136 -15.67 -21.53 -4.06
CA ASP A 136 -17.03 -21.05 -4.27
C ASP A 136 -16.99 -19.56 -4.62
N SER A 137 -17.50 -19.23 -5.79
CA SER A 137 -17.50 -17.85 -6.26
C SER A 137 -18.50 -17.04 -5.44
N TRP A 138 -18.11 -15.82 -5.06
CA TRP A 138 -18.91 -14.94 -4.19
C TRP A 138 -19.03 -15.37 -2.73
N SER A 139 -17.95 -15.92 -2.18
CA SER A 139 -17.87 -16.26 -0.76
C SER A 139 -17.98 -15.01 0.13
N TRP A 140 -18.80 -15.09 1.18
CA TRP A 140 -18.99 -13.97 2.11
C TRP A 140 -17.79 -13.77 3.03
N GLU A 141 -17.02 -14.84 3.25
CA GLU A 141 -15.73 -14.87 3.94
C GLU A 141 -14.70 -13.96 3.25
N MET A 142 -14.76 -13.84 1.93
CA MET A 142 -13.91 -12.93 1.17
C MET A 142 -14.56 -11.55 1.04
N TRP A 143 -15.75 -11.49 0.45
CA TRP A 143 -16.32 -10.22 0.00
C TRP A 143 -16.85 -9.35 1.14
N GLY A 144 -17.37 -9.93 2.22
CA GLY A 144 -17.84 -9.16 3.38
C GLY A 144 -16.74 -8.28 4.00
N PRO A 145 -15.61 -8.88 4.42
CA PRO A 145 -14.45 -8.12 4.90
C PRO A 145 -13.88 -7.16 3.86
N VAL A 146 -13.74 -7.59 2.60
CA VAL A 146 -13.21 -6.72 1.53
C VAL A 146 -14.06 -5.45 1.40
N LEU A 147 -15.37 -5.59 1.27
CA LEU A 147 -16.26 -4.44 1.12
C LEU A 147 -16.23 -3.53 2.36
N CYS A 148 -16.25 -4.10 3.57
CA CYS A 148 -16.23 -3.32 4.80
C CYS A 148 -14.90 -2.60 5.02
N PHE A 149 -13.79 -3.34 5.07
CA PHE A 149 -12.49 -2.79 5.44
C PHE A 149 -11.88 -1.94 4.34
N CYS A 150 -12.02 -2.31 3.06
CA CYS A 150 -11.52 -1.46 1.96
C CYS A 150 -12.29 -0.14 1.91
N THR A 151 -13.59 -0.11 2.22
CA THR A 151 -14.34 1.14 2.33
C THR A 151 -13.79 2.02 3.45
N ILE A 152 -13.57 1.44 4.64
CA ILE A 152 -12.97 2.17 5.78
C ILE A 152 -11.59 2.72 5.40
N TRP A 153 -10.74 1.91 4.77
CA TRP A 153 -9.39 2.33 4.37
C TRP A 153 -9.44 3.42 3.30
N PHE A 154 -10.32 3.30 2.32
CA PHE A 154 -10.51 4.31 1.28
C PHE A 154 -10.91 5.66 1.88
N LEU A 155 -11.91 5.67 2.76
CA LEU A 155 -12.36 6.89 3.44
C LEU A 155 -11.26 7.51 4.31
N ALA A 156 -10.51 6.69 5.06
CA ALA A 156 -9.40 7.17 5.86
C ALA A 156 -8.27 7.77 5.01
N ALA A 157 -7.94 7.13 3.87
CA ALA A 157 -6.94 7.64 2.94
C ALA A 157 -7.36 8.98 2.31
N LEU A 158 -8.64 9.12 1.94
CA LEU A 158 -9.20 10.36 1.42
C LEU A 158 -9.12 11.50 2.44
N GLU A 159 -9.54 11.24 3.68
CA GLU A 159 -9.47 12.22 4.77
C GLU A 159 -8.02 12.58 5.10
N GLY A 160 -7.12 11.60 5.15
CA GLY A 160 -5.69 11.85 5.34
C GLY A 160 -5.09 12.71 4.23
N HIS A 161 -5.47 12.47 2.97
CA HIS A 161 -5.04 13.30 1.85
C HIS A 161 -5.54 14.74 2.00
N ARG A 162 -6.82 14.93 2.35
CA ARG A 162 -7.42 16.24 2.57
C ARG A 162 -6.69 17.03 3.66
N ARG A 163 -6.31 16.39 4.76
CA ARG A 163 -5.57 17.02 5.88
C ARG A 163 -4.16 17.48 5.50
N ARG A 164 -3.51 16.78 4.59
CA ARG A 164 -2.16 17.13 4.12
C ARG A 164 -2.15 18.21 3.04
N ALA A 165 -3.27 18.37 2.33
CA ALA A 165 -3.40 19.32 1.23
C ALA A 165 -3.93 20.70 1.66
N GLY A 166 -4.55 20.81 2.84
CA GLY A 166 -5.01 22.06 3.44
C GLY A 166 -4.05 22.58 4.49
#